data_AF-A0A5Y1P8Y2-F1
#
_entry.id   AF-A0A5Y1P8Y2-F1
#
_cell.length_a   1.000
_cell.length_b   1.000
_cell.length_c   1.000
_cell.angle_alpha   90.00
_cell.angle_beta   90.00
_cell.angle_gamma   90.00
#
_symmetry.space_group_name_H-M   'P 1'
#
loop_
_entity.id
_entity.type
_entity.pdbx_description
1 polymer ?
#
loop_
_entity_poly.entity_id
_entity_poly.type
_entity_poly.pdbx_seq_one_letter_code
_entity_poly.pdbx_strand_id
1 'polypeptide(L)'
;MNNVLKIALIADELTYASLKEEDGVVLRNVTPINYKVLFYFWKPDFLFVESAWHGCKNKWKYQIASYPDYPKRNNKKLQKCVDFAKTLNIPTVFWNKEDHVHFDRFIESAKLFDFIFTVDENCISKYKSYVGENSFVGVLP
;
A
#
# COMPACT_ATOMS: atom_id res chain seq x y z
N MET A 1 7.90 -20.98 -18.40
CA MET A 1 7.31 -19.67 -18.75
C MET A 1 7.69 -18.72 -17.64
N ASN A 2 8.49 -17.68 -17.89
CA ASN A 2 8.77 -16.67 -16.87
C ASN A 2 7.45 -15.97 -16.55
N ASN A 3 6.88 -16.24 -15.37
CA ASN A 3 5.61 -15.67 -14.98
C ASN A 3 5.87 -14.21 -14.59
N VAL A 4 5.44 -13.28 -15.44
CA VAL A 4 5.65 -11.84 -15.22
C VAL A 4 4.66 -11.37 -14.14
N LEU A 5 5.18 -10.75 -13.08
CA LEU A 5 4.41 -10.22 -11.96
C LEU A 5 4.06 -8.75 -12.20
N LYS A 6 2.78 -8.44 -12.31
CA LYS A 6 2.25 -7.08 -12.49
C LYS A 6 1.86 -6.46 -11.16
N ILE A 7 2.61 -5.45 -10.74
CA ILE A 7 2.36 -4.77 -9.48
C ILE A 7 1.81 -3.37 -9.75
N ALA A 8 0.61 -3.11 -9.26
CA ALA A 8 0.08 -1.77 -9.16
C ALA A 8 0.65 -1.11 -7.90
N LEU A 9 1.49 -0.09 -8.07
CA LEU A 9 2.37 0.40 -7.00
C LEU A 9 1.98 1.80 -6.52
N ILE A 10 1.85 1.96 -5.21
CA ILE A 10 1.84 3.24 -4.51
C ILE A 10 3.05 3.24 -3.57
N ALA A 11 4.13 3.89 -3.99
CA ALA A 11 5.38 3.94 -3.24
C ALA A 11 6.13 5.25 -3.51
N ASP A 12 7.06 5.58 -2.61
CA ASP A 12 8.05 6.63 -2.81
C ASP A 12 9.09 6.21 -3.87
N GLU A 13 9.90 7.15 -4.32
CA GLU A 13 10.78 6.96 -5.49
C GLU A 13 11.83 5.87 -5.30
N LEU A 14 12.40 5.76 -4.10
CA LEU A 14 13.43 4.76 -3.78
C LEU A 14 12.88 3.34 -3.93
N THR A 15 11.74 3.06 -3.30
CA THR A 15 11.07 1.75 -3.37
C THR A 15 10.64 1.41 -4.80
N TYR A 16 10.16 2.39 -5.58
CA TYR A 16 9.90 2.19 -7.00
C TYR A 16 11.18 1.82 -7.78
N ALA A 17 12.29 2.53 -7.53
CA ALA A 17 13.55 2.27 -8.21
C ALA A 17 14.06 0.85 -7.90
N SER A 18 14.02 0.43 -6.64
CA SER A 18 14.43 -0.91 -6.23
C SER A 18 13.61 -2.01 -6.91
N LEU A 19 12.27 -1.94 -6.81
CA LEU A 19 11.39 -2.97 -7.38
C LEU A 19 11.43 -3.04 -8.91
N LYS A 20 11.84 -1.97 -9.58
CA LYS A 20 11.90 -1.92 -11.05
C LYS A 20 13.05 -2.76 -11.61
N GLU A 21 14.11 -2.96 -10.82
CA GLU A 21 15.28 -3.75 -11.21
C GLU A 21 15.08 -5.26 -10.99
N GLU A 22 13.95 -5.67 -10.39
CA GLU A 22 13.62 -7.07 -10.16
C GLU A 22 13.17 -7.78 -11.46
N ASP A 23 13.82 -8.91 -11.76
CA ASP A 23 13.53 -9.70 -12.95
C ASP A 23 12.08 -10.23 -12.94
N GLY A 24 11.39 -10.05 -14.07
CA GLY A 24 10.01 -10.50 -14.22
C GLY A 24 8.97 -9.62 -13.51
N VAL A 25 9.36 -8.49 -12.91
CA VAL A 25 8.42 -7.52 -12.33
C VAL A 25 8.07 -6.44 -13.34
N VAL A 26 6.78 -6.12 -13.45
CA VAL A 26 6.28 -4.96 -14.20
C VAL A 26 5.49 -4.08 -13.27
N LEU A 27 5.98 -2.85 -13.09
CA LEU A 27 5.37 -1.86 -12.21
C LEU A 27 4.51 -0.86 -12.97
N ARG A 28 3.35 -0.50 -12.43
CA ARG A 28 2.64 0.73 -12.80
C ARG A 28 2.28 1.56 -11.59
N ASN A 29 2.72 2.81 -11.61
CA ASN A 29 2.38 3.78 -10.56
C ASN A 29 0.88 4.08 -10.55
N VAL A 30 0.27 3.88 -9.39
CA VAL A 30 -1.12 4.22 -9.12
C VAL A 30 -1.18 5.63 -8.54
N THR A 31 -2.22 6.36 -8.89
CA THR A 31 -2.52 7.71 -8.43
C THR A 31 -4.01 7.80 -8.12
N PRO A 32 -4.45 8.80 -7.35
CA PRO A 32 -5.88 8.98 -7.07
C PRO A 32 -6.76 9.21 -8.31
N ILE A 33 -6.17 9.46 -9.48
CA ILE A 33 -6.89 9.79 -10.73
C ILE A 33 -6.92 8.60 -11.70
N ASN A 34 -5.86 7.78 -11.73
CA ASN A 34 -5.73 6.71 -12.74
C ASN A 34 -6.16 5.32 -12.24
N TYR A 35 -6.32 5.11 -10.92
CA TYR A 35 -6.44 3.76 -10.34
C TYR A 35 -7.58 2.94 -10.96
N LYS A 36 -8.73 3.57 -11.26
CA LYS A 36 -9.87 2.86 -11.84
C LYS A 36 -9.57 2.26 -13.21
N VAL A 37 -9.02 3.10 -14.09
CA VAL A 37 -8.65 2.69 -15.46
C VAL A 37 -7.51 1.66 -15.41
N LEU A 38 -6.51 1.90 -14.55
CA LEU A 38 -5.37 1.01 -14.40
C LEU A 38 -5.82 -0.39 -13.95
N PHE A 39 -6.63 -0.50 -12.89
CA PHE A 39 -7.08 -1.79 -12.38
C PHE A 39 -7.98 -2.53 -13.38
N TYR A 40 -8.90 -1.80 -14.03
CA TYR A 40 -9.86 -2.41 -14.95
C TYR A 40 -9.19 -2.98 -16.21
N PHE A 41 -8.28 -2.21 -16.83
CA PHE A 41 -7.70 -2.59 -18.12
C PHE A 41 -6.38 -3.35 -17.99
N TRP A 42 -5.51 -2.99 -17.04
CA TRP A 42 -4.20 -3.61 -16.92
C TRP A 42 -4.20 -4.88 -16.07
N LYS A 43 -5.18 -4.99 -15.15
CA LYS A 43 -5.40 -6.15 -14.27
C LYS A 43 -4.10 -6.59 -13.56
N PRO A 44 -3.63 -5.81 -12.58
CA PRO A 44 -2.45 -6.18 -11.79
C PRO A 44 -2.73 -7.46 -10.99
N ASP A 45 -1.66 -8.19 -10.66
CA ASP A 45 -1.74 -9.37 -9.80
C ASP A 45 -2.03 -8.97 -8.35
N PHE A 46 -1.56 -7.80 -7.92
CA PHE A 46 -1.94 -7.17 -6.65
C PHE A 46 -1.68 -5.66 -6.65
N LEU A 47 -2.33 -4.97 -5.71
CA LEU A 47 -2.04 -3.60 -5.33
C LEU A 47 -1.04 -3.61 -4.17
N PHE A 48 0.14 -3.01 -4.36
CA PHE A 48 1.14 -2.83 -3.32
C PHE A 48 1.22 -1.36 -2.90
N VAL A 49 1.05 -1.12 -1.61
CA VAL A 49 1.08 0.22 -1.02
C VAL A 49 2.09 0.26 0.11
N GLU A 50 3.10 1.08 -0.05
CA GLU A 50 4.06 1.41 0.99
C GLU A 50 3.45 2.45 1.96
N SER A 51 3.97 2.55 3.18
CA SER A 51 3.82 3.71 4.07
C SER A 51 4.50 4.98 3.52
N ALA A 52 4.19 5.32 2.27
CA ALA A 52 4.79 6.42 1.53
C ALA A 52 4.32 7.79 2.04
N TRP A 53 5.25 8.74 2.06
CA TRP A 53 4.94 10.13 2.44
C TRP A 53 4.47 10.96 1.25
N HIS A 54 5.02 10.70 0.07
CA HIS A 54 4.80 11.48 -1.15
C HIS A 54 4.10 10.66 -2.22
N GLY A 55 4.49 9.39 -2.36
CA GLY A 55 4.17 8.55 -3.50
C GLY A 55 4.74 9.08 -4.81
N CYS A 56 4.52 8.35 -5.90
CA CYS A 56 4.95 8.74 -7.24
C CYS A 56 4.58 10.20 -7.57
N LYS A 57 5.58 11.02 -7.88
CA LYS A 57 5.43 12.45 -8.25
C LYS A 57 4.55 13.25 -7.28
N ASN A 58 4.66 13.00 -5.97
CA ASN A 58 3.87 13.65 -4.91
C ASN A 58 2.35 13.42 -4.99
N LYS A 59 1.86 12.46 -5.77
CA LYS A 59 0.42 12.29 -6.00
C LYS A 59 -0.33 11.75 -4.78
N TRP A 60 0.38 11.17 -3.82
CA TRP A 60 -0.17 10.63 -2.57
C TRP A 60 0.21 11.44 -1.33
N LYS A 61 0.87 12.57 -1.50
CA LYS A 61 1.26 13.44 -0.39
C LYS A 61 0.05 13.75 0.49
N TYR A 62 0.18 13.46 1.80
CA TYR A 62 -0.85 13.61 2.83
C TYR A 62 -2.13 12.76 2.66
N GLN A 63 -2.08 11.70 1.85
CA GLN A 63 -3.24 10.87 1.52
C GLN A 63 -3.10 9.40 1.96
N ILE A 64 -2.00 9.05 2.64
CA ILE A 64 -1.73 7.71 3.16
C ILE A 64 -1.60 7.79 4.69
N ALA A 65 -0.71 8.63 5.22
CA ALA A 65 -0.61 8.87 6.64
C ALA A 65 -1.81 9.66 7.21
N SER A 66 -2.15 9.39 8.46
CA SER A 66 -3.15 10.07 9.28
C SER A 66 -2.59 11.31 9.96
N TYR A 67 -3.35 12.40 9.89
CA TYR A 67 -3.03 13.67 10.54
C TYR A 67 -4.28 14.18 11.28
N PRO A 68 -4.48 13.76 12.54
CA PRO A 68 -5.68 14.09 13.31
C PRO A 68 -5.98 15.60 13.36
N ASP A 69 -4.94 16.41 13.50
CA ASP A 69 -5.06 17.88 13.57
C ASP A 69 -5.35 18.55 12.22
N TYR A 70 -5.30 17.80 11.12
CA TYR A 70 -5.46 18.30 9.76
C TYR A 70 -6.52 17.49 9.01
N PRO A 71 -7.82 17.79 9.17
CA PRO A 71 -8.92 16.98 8.62
C PRO A 71 -8.87 16.74 7.11
N LYS A 72 -8.22 17.63 6.34
CA LYS A 72 -8.02 17.48 4.89
C LYS A 72 -6.90 16.49 4.51
N ARG A 73 -6.02 16.13 5.46
CA ARG A 73 -4.91 15.18 5.32
C ARG A 73 -5.33 13.85 5.93
N ASN A 74 -5.93 13.00 5.10
CA ASN A 74 -6.53 11.73 5.52
C ASN A 74 -6.42 10.68 4.41
N ASN A 75 -6.74 9.44 4.75
CA ASN A 75 -6.63 8.27 3.86
C ASN A 75 -7.89 7.98 3.04
N LYS A 76 -8.89 8.88 2.96
CA LYS A 76 -10.16 8.60 2.24
C LYS A 76 -9.96 8.28 0.76
N LYS A 77 -8.97 8.89 0.11
CA LYS A 77 -8.65 8.60 -1.29
C LYS A 77 -7.96 7.25 -1.45
N LEU A 78 -7.12 6.87 -0.48
CA LEU A 78 -6.52 5.54 -0.44
C LEU A 78 -7.60 4.49 -0.25
N GLN A 79 -8.53 4.68 0.69
CA GLN A 79 -9.66 3.78 0.89
C GLN A 79 -10.47 3.56 -0.39
N LYS A 80 -10.86 4.63 -1.11
CA LYS A 80 -11.55 4.50 -2.40
C LYS A 80 -10.77 3.73 -3.47
N CYS A 81 -9.43 3.77 -3.40
CA CYS A 81 -8.56 3.02 -4.30
C CYS A 81 -8.54 1.54 -3.92
N VAL A 82 -8.33 1.23 -2.63
CA VAL A 82 -8.29 -0.12 -2.07
C VAL A 82 -9.65 -0.82 -2.24
N ASP A 83 -10.75 -0.15 -1.90
CA ASP A 83 -12.10 -0.71 -2.06
C ASP A 83 -12.37 -1.09 -3.52
N PHE A 84 -11.96 -0.25 -4.47
CA PHE A 84 -12.15 -0.56 -5.89
C PHE A 84 -11.27 -1.73 -6.36
N ALA A 85 -10.04 -1.86 -5.85
CA ALA A 85 -9.21 -3.04 -6.10
C ALA A 85 -9.92 -4.31 -5.61
N LYS A 86 -10.48 -4.27 -4.39
CA LYS A 86 -11.25 -5.38 -3.80
C LYS A 86 -12.49 -5.75 -4.61
N THR A 87 -13.23 -4.77 -5.15
CA THR A 87 -14.39 -5.07 -6.04
C THR A 87 -14.00 -5.82 -7.32
N LEU A 88 -12.74 -5.76 -7.72
CA LEU A 88 -12.19 -6.47 -8.87
C LEU A 88 -11.42 -7.74 -8.47
N ASN A 89 -11.51 -8.17 -7.20
CA ASN A 89 -10.77 -9.29 -6.61
C ASN A 89 -9.24 -9.15 -6.76
N ILE A 90 -8.72 -7.92 -6.76
CA ILE A 90 -7.28 -7.67 -6.75
C ILE A 90 -6.81 -7.69 -5.29
N PRO A 91 -5.91 -8.61 -4.90
CA PRO A 91 -5.33 -8.64 -3.56
C PRO A 91 -4.67 -7.31 -3.20
N THR A 92 -4.83 -6.89 -1.94
CA THR A 92 -4.29 -5.62 -1.47
C THR A 92 -3.23 -5.83 -0.40
N VAL A 93 -2.05 -5.27 -0.62
CA VAL A 93 -0.87 -5.39 0.25
C VAL A 93 -0.47 -4.01 0.77
N PHE A 94 -0.30 -3.88 2.09
CA PHE A 94 0.30 -2.73 2.74
C PHE A 94 1.65 -3.11 3.34
N TRP A 95 2.72 -2.37 3.04
CA TRP A 95 4.03 -2.54 3.66
C TRP A 95 4.41 -1.28 4.42
N ASN A 96 4.55 -1.40 5.74
CA ASN A 96 4.99 -0.31 6.58
C ASN A 96 6.49 -0.41 6.88
N LYS A 97 7.26 0.49 6.28
CA LYS A 97 8.70 0.67 6.51
C LYS A 97 9.03 1.73 7.57
N GLU A 98 8.01 2.33 8.20
CA GLU A 98 8.14 3.47 9.13
C GLU A 98 7.58 3.15 10.53
N ASP A 99 7.23 1.89 10.83
CA ASP A 99 6.43 1.54 12.00
C ASP A 99 7.15 1.66 13.34
N HIS A 100 8.48 1.64 13.40
CA HIS A 100 9.19 1.90 14.65
C HIS A 100 8.82 3.27 15.28
N VAL A 101 8.63 4.31 14.46
CA VAL A 101 8.37 5.68 14.94
C VAL A 101 7.00 6.21 14.51
N HIS A 102 6.46 5.71 13.40
CA HIS A 102 5.27 6.27 12.75
C HIS A 102 4.12 5.27 12.62
N PHE A 103 4.07 4.20 13.44
CA PHE A 103 2.95 3.24 13.47
C PHE A 103 1.58 3.94 13.48
N ASP A 104 1.37 4.88 14.40
CA ASP A 104 0.07 5.56 14.59
C ASP A 104 -0.32 6.43 13.39
N ARG A 105 0.66 6.85 12.58
CA ARG A 105 0.39 7.57 11.32
C ARG A 105 -0.19 6.65 10.27
N PHE A 106 0.14 5.37 10.26
CA PHE A 106 -0.18 4.48 9.14
C PHE A 106 -1.17 3.37 9.49
N ILE A 107 -1.44 3.10 10.77
CA ILE A 107 -2.33 2.01 11.18
C ILE A 107 -3.74 2.11 10.60
N GLU A 108 -4.30 3.32 10.51
CA GLU A 108 -5.63 3.52 9.90
C GLU A 108 -5.65 3.21 8.41
N SER A 109 -4.51 3.33 7.72
CA SER A 109 -4.37 2.90 6.34
C SER A 109 -4.08 1.41 6.22
N ALA A 110 -3.25 0.85 7.09
CA ALA A 110 -2.94 -0.59 7.09
C ALA A 110 -4.20 -1.45 7.27
N LYS A 111 -5.14 -1.03 8.14
CA LYS A 111 -6.45 -1.67 8.36
C LYS A 111 -7.29 -1.90 7.09
N LEU A 112 -6.99 -1.19 6.00
CA LEU A 112 -7.74 -1.29 4.75
C LEU A 112 -7.37 -2.55 3.95
N PHE A 113 -6.23 -3.18 4.24
CA PHE A 113 -5.58 -4.16 3.37
C PHE A 113 -5.76 -5.60 3.83
N ASP A 114 -5.69 -6.53 2.87
CA ASP A 114 -5.81 -7.97 3.13
C ASP A 114 -4.51 -8.55 3.69
N PHE A 115 -3.38 -8.03 3.22
CA PHE A 115 -2.04 -8.42 3.67
C PHE A 115 -1.29 -7.19 4.18
N ILE A 116 -0.77 -7.28 5.39
CA ILE A 116 -0.01 -6.23 6.05
C ILE A 116 1.38 -6.77 6.36
N PHE A 117 2.40 -6.04 5.92
CA PHE A 117 3.79 -6.34 6.19
C PHE A 117 4.44 -5.21 6.97
N THR A 118 5.30 -5.58 7.92
CA THR A 118 6.10 -4.69 8.74
C THR A 118 7.58 -5.00 8.55
N VAL A 119 8.44 -4.00 8.70
CA VAL A 119 9.91 -4.21 8.78
C VAL A 119 10.35 -4.64 10.19
N ASP A 120 9.46 -4.59 11.18
CA ASP A 120 9.72 -4.92 12.59
C ASP A 120 8.84 -6.08 13.07
N GLU A 121 9.43 -7.25 13.31
CA GLU A 121 8.70 -8.41 13.82
C GLU A 121 8.01 -8.15 15.16
N ASN A 122 8.52 -7.22 15.98
CA ASN A 122 7.92 -6.84 17.25
C ASN A 122 6.59 -6.11 17.07
N CYS A 123 6.35 -5.53 15.90
CA CYS A 123 5.10 -4.84 15.57
C CYS A 123 3.96 -5.80 15.19
N ILE A 124 4.22 -7.09 14.92
CA ILE A 124 3.18 -8.05 14.47
C ILE A 124 2.02 -8.13 15.45
N SER A 125 2.31 -8.36 16.74
CA SER A 125 1.29 -8.47 17.78
C SER A 125 0.49 -7.17 17.91
N LYS A 126 1.15 -6.01 17.72
CA LYS A 126 0.50 -4.71 17.71
C LYS A 126 -0.44 -4.61 16.51
N TYR A 127 -0.02 -4.89 15.28
CA TYR A 127 -0.93 -4.87 14.12
C TYR A 127 -2.13 -5.80 14.30
N LYS A 128 -1.92 -7.04 14.75
CA LYS A 128 -2.99 -8.02 14.97
C LYS A 128 -4.06 -7.52 15.96
N SER A 129 -3.69 -6.75 16.98
CA SER A 129 -4.68 -6.18 17.92
C SER A 129 -5.58 -5.11 17.29
N TYR A 130 -5.17 -4.48 16.18
CA TYR A 130 -5.96 -3.48 15.45
C TYR A 130 -6.78 -4.04 14.30
N VAL A 131 -6.32 -5.11 13.63
CA VAL A 131 -6.94 -5.65 12.41
C VAL A 131 -7.68 -6.96 12.62
N GLY A 132 -7.43 -7.66 13.74
CA GLY A 132 -8.00 -8.97 14.03
C GLY A 132 -7.54 -10.04 13.03
N GLU A 133 -8.41 -11.01 12.74
CA GLU A 133 -8.12 -12.16 11.88
C GLU A 133 -8.44 -11.91 10.39
N ASN A 134 -9.02 -10.76 10.06
CA ASN A 134 -9.44 -10.44 8.69
C ASN A 134 -8.28 -10.10 7.76
N SER A 135 -7.12 -9.75 8.32
CA SER A 135 -5.91 -9.43 7.57
C SER A 135 -4.77 -10.34 7.98
N PHE A 136 -4.01 -10.81 7.01
CA PHE A 136 -2.72 -11.44 7.28
C PHE A 136 -1.71 -10.37 7.73
N VAL A 137 -0.91 -10.69 8.75
CA VAL A 137 0.17 -9.81 9.24
C VAL A 137 1.47 -10.60 9.26
N GLY A 138 2.47 -10.13 8.52
CA GLY A 138 3.79 -10.74 8.42
C GLY A 138 4.93 -9.73 8.40
N VAL A 139 6.15 -10.22 8.23
CA VAL A 139 7.37 -9.39 8.16
C VAL A 139 7.90 -9.40 6.74
N LEU A 140 8.30 -8.24 6.25
CA LEU A 140 9.02 -8.07 4.99
C LEU A 140 10.15 -7.05 5.23
N PRO A 141 11.42 -7.46 5.12
CA PRO A 141 12.57 -6.58 5.34
C PRO A 141 12.72 -5.51 4.26
#